data_AF-A0A1G3MXN3-F1
#
_entry.id   AF-A0A1G3MXN3-F1
#
_cell.length_a   1.000
_cell.length_b   1.000
_cell.length_c   1.000
_cell.angle_alpha   90.00
_cell.angle_beta   90.00
_cell.angle_gamma   90.00
#
_symmetry.space_group_name_H-M   'P 1'
#
loop_
_entity.id
_entity.type
_entity.pdbx_description
1 polymer ?
#
loop_
_entity_poly.entity_id
_entity_poly.type
_entity_poly.pdbx_seq_one_letter_code
_entity_poly.pdbx_strand_id
1 'polypeptide(L)'
;MRLFNTLLVCFDTSVIDLTDQLADPVKVLFGVQLGGGTDINMALAYCQGKIEQPAKTHLILITNLYEGGDAAAMLARFAAIKQSGVNIIVLLALRDDGHSSFDTRHAGLIAAMGCPVFACTPDQFPDLMAVALTRQDIHQWAASNHIALVRA
;
A
#
# COMPACT_ATOMS: atom_id res chain seq x y z
N MET A 1 24.29 1.93 -9.80
CA MET A 1 23.92 0.97 -8.75
C MET A 1 22.51 1.34 -8.29
N ARG A 2 21.49 0.49 -8.50
CA ARG A 2 20.15 0.72 -7.93
C ARG A 2 20.23 0.33 -6.45
N LEU A 3 20.04 1.29 -5.55
CA LEU A 3 20.10 1.04 -4.09
C LEU A 3 18.90 0.21 -3.60
N PHE A 4 17.79 0.24 -4.34
CA PHE A 4 16.57 -0.50 -4.03
C PHE A 4 16.02 -1.16 -5.30
N ASN A 5 15.52 -2.39 -5.16
CA ASN A 5 14.64 -2.99 -6.15
C ASN A 5 13.22 -2.51 -5.87
N THR A 6 12.58 -1.87 -6.85
CA THR A 6 11.24 -1.29 -6.70
C THR A 6 10.31 -1.97 -7.67
N LEU A 7 9.26 -2.59 -7.14
CA LEU A 7 8.15 -3.15 -7.91
C LEU A 7 7.02 -2.11 -7.90
N LEU A 8 6.56 -1.66 -9.07
CA LEU A 8 5.39 -0.79 -9.19
C LEU A 8 4.27 -1.55 -9.87
N VAL A 9 3.18 -1.76 -9.14
CA VAL A 9 2.01 -2.49 -9.62
C VAL A 9 0.80 -1.57 -9.52
N CYS A 10 0.07 -1.44 -10.62
CA CYS A 10 -1.26 -0.88 -10.66
C CYS A 10 -2.28 -2.01 -10.80
N PHE A 11 -3.47 -1.83 -10.23
CA PHE A 11 -4.47 -2.89 -10.25
C PHE A 11 -5.89 -2.35 -10.22
N ASP A 12 -6.78 -3.15 -10.78
CA ASP A 12 -8.24 -3.09 -10.68
C ASP A 12 -8.73 -4.53 -10.46
N THR A 13 -9.54 -5.09 -11.36
CA THR A 13 -9.79 -6.54 -11.47
C THR A 13 -8.69 -7.31 -12.22
N SER A 14 -7.60 -6.64 -12.58
CA SER A 14 -6.40 -7.16 -13.23
C SER A 14 -5.15 -6.52 -12.63
N VAL A 15 -3.98 -7.14 -12.84
CA VAL A 15 -2.69 -6.64 -12.37
C VAL A 15 -1.87 -6.14 -13.55
N ILE A 16 -1.37 -4.91 -13.45
CA ILE A 16 -0.45 -4.30 -14.41
C ILE A 16 0.88 -4.03 -13.69
N ASP A 17 1.92 -4.74 -14.10
CA ASP A 17 3.28 -4.54 -13.59
C ASP A 17 4.01 -3.48 -14.43
N LEU A 18 4.34 -2.35 -13.81
CA LEU A 18 4.96 -1.18 -14.44
C LEU A 18 6.43 -1.01 -14.01
N THR A 19 7.02 -2.05 -13.42
CA THR A 19 8.39 -2.01 -12.88
C THR A 19 9.42 -1.58 -13.91
N ASP A 20 9.29 -2.01 -15.15
CA ASP A 20 10.20 -1.64 -16.25
C ASP A 20 9.99 -0.19 -16.74
N GLN A 21 8.86 0.43 -16.40
CA GLN A 21 8.51 1.79 -16.80
C GLN A 21 8.92 2.84 -15.76
N LEU A 22 9.38 2.43 -14.57
CA LEU A 22 9.77 3.31 -13.47
C LEU A 22 10.81 4.39 -13.81
N ALA A 23 11.63 4.18 -14.83
CA ALA A 23 12.61 5.16 -15.28
C ALA A 23 11.98 6.35 -16.02
N ASP A 24 10.72 6.23 -16.45
CA ASP A 24 9.98 7.23 -17.22
C ASP A 24 8.61 7.47 -16.53
N PRO A 25 8.52 8.43 -15.60
CA PRO A 25 7.30 8.69 -14.86
C PRO A 25 6.15 9.16 -15.76
N VAL A 26 6.44 9.75 -16.93
CA VAL A 26 5.41 10.14 -17.91
C VAL A 26 4.78 8.89 -18.51
N LYS A 27 5.57 7.90 -18.92
CA LYS A 27 5.03 6.62 -19.39
C LYS A 27 4.23 5.89 -18.33
N VAL A 28 4.66 5.93 -17.06
CA VAL A 28 3.86 5.36 -15.97
C VAL A 28 2.51 6.08 -15.87
N LEU A 29 2.50 7.41 -15.80
CA LEU A 29 1.27 8.19 -15.63
C LEU A 29 0.28 8.00 -16.78
N PHE A 30 0.77 7.94 -18.03
CA PHE A 30 -0.10 7.81 -19.21
C PHE A 30 -0.29 6.37 -19.69
N GLY A 31 0.49 5.42 -19.19
CA GLY A 31 0.44 4.00 -19.55
C GLY A 31 -0.49 3.17 -18.66
N VAL A 32 -0.95 3.72 -17.54
CA VAL A 32 -1.93 3.07 -16.66
C VAL A 32 -3.31 3.21 -17.28
N GLN A 33 -3.92 2.07 -17.62
CA GLN A 33 -5.34 2.01 -17.96
C GLN A 33 -6.03 0.98 -17.06
N LEU A 34 -6.88 1.46 -16.15
CA LEU A 34 -7.68 0.64 -15.25
C LEU A 34 -9.14 0.65 -15.73
N GLY A 35 -9.74 -0.52 -15.88
CA GLY A 35 -11.07 -0.82 -16.38
C GLY A 35 -12.19 -0.83 -15.33
N GLY A 36 -11.92 -0.40 -14.10
CA GLY A 36 -12.90 -0.30 -13.01
C GLY A 36 -13.00 -1.55 -12.15
N GLY A 37 -13.66 -1.42 -10.99
CA GLY A 37 -13.61 -2.44 -9.93
C GLY A 37 -12.27 -2.44 -9.20
N THR A 38 -12.14 -3.33 -8.21
CA THR A 38 -10.94 -3.41 -7.37
C THR A 38 -10.83 -4.83 -6.82
N ASP A 39 -9.74 -5.54 -7.10
CA ASP A 39 -9.40 -6.83 -6.50
C ASP A 39 -8.05 -6.72 -5.77
N ILE A 40 -8.12 -6.34 -4.49
CA ILE A 40 -6.94 -6.12 -3.65
C ILE A 40 -6.27 -7.45 -3.34
N ASN A 41 -7.05 -8.51 -3.09
CA ASN A 41 -6.56 -9.86 -2.85
C ASN A 41 -5.69 -10.37 -4.00
N MET A 42 -6.13 -10.22 -5.25
CA MET A 42 -5.36 -10.61 -6.43
C MET A 42 -4.07 -9.80 -6.55
N ALA A 43 -4.11 -8.48 -6.34
CA ALA A 43 -2.91 -7.65 -6.36
C ALA A 43 -1.90 -8.07 -5.26
N LEU A 44 -2.39 -8.32 -4.05
CA LEU A 44 -1.56 -8.84 -2.95
C LEU A 44 -1.01 -10.23 -3.27
N ALA A 45 -1.77 -11.10 -3.93
CA ALA A 45 -1.30 -12.42 -4.34
C ALA A 45 -0.14 -12.34 -5.34
N TYR A 46 -0.27 -11.46 -6.33
CA TYR A 46 0.80 -11.16 -7.29
C TYR A 46 2.05 -10.65 -6.57
N CYS A 47 1.90 -9.61 -5.75
CA CYS A 47 3.01 -9.01 -5.01
C CYS A 47 3.68 -10.03 -4.08
N GLN A 48 2.91 -10.85 -3.36
CA GLN A 48 3.43 -11.90 -2.47
C GLN A 48 4.33 -12.88 -3.22
N GLY A 49 4.00 -13.26 -4.45
CA GLY A 49 4.82 -14.13 -5.29
C GLY A 49 6.14 -13.50 -5.76
N LYS A 50 6.32 -12.18 -5.58
CA LYS A 50 7.55 -11.44 -5.94
C LYS A 50 8.43 -11.12 -4.73
N ILE A 51 8.00 -11.43 -3.51
CA ILE A 51 8.76 -11.13 -2.29
C ILE A 51 9.85 -12.18 -2.09
N GLU A 52 11.11 -11.77 -2.24
CA GLU A 52 12.27 -12.66 -2.03
C GLU A 52 12.83 -12.61 -0.60
N GLN A 53 12.89 -11.41 0.01
CA GLN A 53 13.46 -11.18 1.34
C GLN A 53 12.46 -10.41 2.20
N PRO A 54 11.44 -11.08 2.79
CA PRO A 54 10.37 -10.42 3.57
C PRO A 54 10.89 -9.39 4.58
N ALA A 55 11.88 -9.78 5.38
CA ALA A 55 12.52 -8.93 6.37
C ALA A 55 13.39 -7.80 5.79
N LYS A 56 13.39 -7.57 4.47
CA LYS A 56 13.96 -6.38 3.78
C LYS A 56 12.96 -5.72 2.83
N THR A 57 11.72 -6.19 2.80
CA THR A 57 10.68 -5.69 1.90
C THR A 57 9.79 -4.68 2.61
N HIS A 58 9.47 -3.62 1.88
CA HIS A 58 8.41 -2.67 2.20
C HIS A 58 7.29 -2.86 1.19
N LEU A 59 6.07 -3.01 1.67
CA LEU A 59 4.87 -3.06 0.83
C LEU A 59 4.03 -1.83 1.16
N ILE A 60 3.97 -0.89 0.23
CA ILE A 60 3.13 0.31 0.33
C ILE A 60 1.89 0.06 -0.51
N LEU A 61 0.73 -0.07 0.12
CA LEU A 61 -0.54 -0.27 -0.58
C LEU A 61 -1.34 1.02 -0.57
N ILE A 62 -1.66 1.54 -1.75
CA ILE A 62 -2.51 2.74 -1.90
C ILE A 62 -3.89 2.27 -2.36
N THR A 63 -4.91 2.46 -1.54
CA THR A 63 -6.28 2.01 -1.84
C THR A 63 -7.29 2.63 -0.87
N ASN A 64 -8.57 2.63 -1.25
CA ASN A 64 -9.68 2.93 -0.35
C ASN A 64 -10.20 1.67 0.38
N LEU A 65 -9.55 0.51 0.24
CA LEU A 65 -9.88 -0.75 0.92
C LEU A 65 -11.27 -1.33 0.62
N TYR A 66 -12.01 -0.80 -0.36
CA TYR A 66 -13.19 -1.47 -0.87
C TYR A 66 -12.74 -2.65 -1.74
N GLU A 67 -12.84 -3.84 -1.17
CA GLU A 67 -12.52 -5.08 -1.86
C GLU A 67 -13.71 -5.53 -2.70
N GLY A 68 -13.49 -5.72 -4.01
CA GLY A 68 -14.44 -6.32 -4.95
C GLY A 68 -14.17 -7.80 -5.23
N GLY A 69 -13.00 -8.31 -4.84
CA GLY A 69 -12.65 -9.73 -4.84
C GLY A 69 -13.05 -10.45 -3.54
N ASP A 70 -12.23 -11.44 -3.13
CA ASP A 70 -12.46 -12.21 -1.89
C ASP A 70 -11.85 -11.49 -0.68
N ALA A 71 -12.69 -10.82 0.11
CA ALA A 71 -12.30 -10.10 1.32
C ALA A 71 -11.72 -10.98 2.43
N ALA A 72 -12.17 -12.23 2.57
CA ALA A 72 -11.63 -13.15 3.57
C ALA A 72 -10.21 -13.57 3.18
N ALA A 73 -10.02 -13.91 1.90
CA ALA A 73 -8.70 -14.21 1.35
C ALA A 73 -7.77 -12.98 1.41
N MET A 74 -8.27 -11.78 1.13
CA MET A 74 -7.51 -10.52 1.27
C MET A 74 -6.94 -10.37 2.67
N LEU A 75 -7.78 -10.49 3.71
CA LEU A 75 -7.37 -10.34 5.11
C LEU A 75 -6.40 -11.44 5.55
N ALA A 76 -6.67 -12.69 5.16
CA ALA A 76 -5.76 -13.81 5.43
C ALA A 76 -4.38 -13.58 4.78
N ARG A 77 -4.36 -13.01 3.57
CA ARG A 77 -3.14 -12.69 2.85
C ARG A 77 -2.37 -11.55 3.48
N PHE A 78 -3.04 -10.48 3.91
CA PHE A 78 -2.42 -9.42 4.72
C PHE A 78 -1.72 -9.99 5.95
N ALA A 79 -2.42 -10.85 6.70
CA ALA A 79 -1.86 -11.48 7.89
C ALA A 79 -0.63 -12.33 7.55
N ALA A 80 -0.69 -13.14 6.49
CA ALA A 80 0.43 -13.97 6.05
C ALA A 80 1.65 -13.14 5.63
N ILE A 81 1.44 -12.08 4.82
CA ILE A 81 2.52 -11.17 4.38
C ILE A 81 3.12 -10.46 5.60
N LYS A 82 2.31 -9.95 6.52
CA LYS A 82 2.78 -9.28 7.73
C LYS A 82 3.59 -10.22 8.62
N GLN A 83 3.09 -11.44 8.86
CA GLN A 83 3.75 -12.45 9.67
C GLN A 83 5.08 -12.93 9.06
N SER A 84 5.24 -12.85 7.74
CA SER A 84 6.51 -13.16 7.08
C SER A 84 7.63 -12.15 7.38
N GLY A 85 7.31 -10.99 7.96
CA GLY A 85 8.27 -9.94 8.33
C GLY A 85 8.33 -8.76 7.35
N VAL A 86 7.41 -8.69 6.38
CA VAL A 86 7.27 -7.55 5.49
C VAL A 86 6.79 -6.33 6.27
N ASN A 87 7.40 -5.17 6.01
CA ASN A 87 6.88 -3.91 6.51
C ASN A 87 5.73 -3.42 5.60
N ILE A 88 4.50 -3.67 6.01
CA ILE A 88 3.29 -3.22 5.30
C ILE A 88 2.85 -1.86 5.83
N ILE A 89 2.63 -0.91 4.92
CA ILE A 89 2.03 0.41 5.20
C ILE A 89 0.87 0.60 4.21
N VAL A 90 -0.32 0.95 4.72
CA VAL A 90 -1.51 1.18 3.91
C VAL A 90 -1.84 2.67 3.89
N LEU A 91 -1.86 3.23 2.68
CA LEU A 91 -2.22 4.62 2.43
C LEU A 91 -3.64 4.68 1.89
N LEU A 92 -4.53 5.25 2.70
CA LEU A 92 -5.92 5.46 2.34
C LEU A 92 -5.97 6.53 1.24
N ALA A 93 -6.53 6.15 0.10
CA ALA A 93 -6.74 7.09 -1.00
C ALA A 93 -7.64 8.24 -0.53
N LEU A 94 -7.13 9.47 -0.65
CA LEU A 94 -7.88 10.69 -0.37
C LEU A 94 -8.79 11.01 -1.55
N ARG A 95 -10.00 11.49 -1.28
CA ARG A 95 -10.81 12.16 -2.29
C ARG A 95 -10.40 13.62 -2.37
N ASP A 96 -10.60 14.22 -3.55
CA ASP A 96 -10.24 15.63 -3.83
C ASP A 96 -10.97 16.65 -2.91
N ASP A 97 -12.08 16.25 -2.28
CA ASP A 97 -12.84 17.05 -1.32
C ASP A 97 -12.32 16.95 0.13
N GLY A 98 -11.22 16.22 0.35
CA GLY A 98 -10.61 16.05 1.66
C GLY A 98 -11.30 15.00 2.56
N HIS A 99 -12.39 14.37 2.10
CA HIS A 99 -13.02 13.27 2.82
C HIS A 99 -12.40 11.93 2.41
N SER A 100 -11.83 11.22 3.36
CA SER A 100 -11.38 9.84 3.16
C SER A 100 -12.60 8.92 3.06
N SER A 101 -12.96 8.46 1.85
CA SER A 101 -13.93 7.38 1.66
C SER A 101 -13.17 6.06 1.58
N PHE A 102 -13.30 5.23 2.59
CA PHE A 102 -12.66 3.91 2.63
C PHE A 102 -13.50 2.90 3.42
N ASP A 103 -13.24 1.60 3.23
CA ASP A 103 -13.84 0.55 4.05
C ASP A 103 -13.26 0.57 5.47
N THR A 104 -14.00 1.15 6.41
CA THR A 104 -13.58 1.31 7.80
C THR A 104 -13.39 -0.02 8.53
N ARG A 105 -14.15 -1.06 8.14
CA ARG A 105 -14.04 -2.39 8.73
C ARG A 105 -12.74 -3.06 8.30
N HIS A 106 -12.44 -3.05 6.99
CA HIS A 106 -11.16 -3.57 6.51
C HIS A 106 -9.98 -2.78 7.09
N ALA A 107 -10.08 -1.46 7.14
CA ALA A 107 -9.04 -0.62 7.72
C ALA A 107 -8.76 -0.97 9.19
N GLY A 108 -9.81 -1.13 10.02
CA GLY A 108 -9.67 -1.52 11.42
C GLY A 108 -9.07 -2.91 11.59
N LEU A 109 -9.51 -3.90 10.79
CA LEU A 109 -8.95 -5.25 10.84
C LEU A 109 -7.48 -5.29 10.43
N ILE A 110 -7.08 -4.54 9.40
CA ILE A 110 -5.68 -4.43 8.98
C ILE A 110 -4.84 -3.69 10.02
N ALA A 111 -5.38 -2.63 10.63
CA ALA A 111 -4.73 -1.91 11.73
C ALA A 111 -4.51 -2.83 12.95
N ALA A 112 -5.49 -3.68 13.27
CA ALA A 112 -5.40 -4.68 14.34
C ALA A 112 -4.30 -5.73 14.08
N MET A 113 -3.87 -5.94 12.84
CA MET A 113 -2.70 -6.76 12.49
C MET A 113 -1.35 -6.04 12.70
N GLY A 114 -1.36 -4.79 13.20
CA GLY A 114 -0.17 -3.98 13.42
C GLY A 114 0.41 -3.36 12.14
N CYS A 115 -0.43 -3.15 11.13
CA CYS A 115 -0.07 -2.38 9.94
C CYS A 115 -0.50 -0.91 10.13
N PRO A 116 0.37 0.08 9.90
CA PRO A 116 -0.06 1.47 9.85
C PRO A 116 -1.06 1.68 8.70
N VAL A 117 -2.23 2.25 9.03
CA VAL A 117 -3.28 2.59 8.06
C VAL A 117 -3.69 4.04 8.28
N PHE A 118 -3.45 4.90 7.28
CA PHE A 118 -3.71 6.34 7.38
C PHE A 118 -3.77 6.99 6.00
N ALA A 119 -4.27 8.23 5.93
CA ALA A 119 -4.19 9.03 4.71
C ALA A 119 -2.87 9.81 4.64
N CYS A 120 -2.26 9.87 3.47
CA CYS A 120 -1.00 10.56 3.22
C CYS A 120 -1.13 11.41 1.95
N THR A 121 -0.79 12.69 2.05
CA THR A 121 -0.77 13.59 0.89
C THR A 121 0.49 13.35 0.04
N PRO A 122 0.48 13.72 -1.26
CA PRO A 122 1.68 13.64 -2.11
C PRO A 122 2.90 14.35 -1.52
N ASP A 123 2.71 15.48 -0.83
CA ASP A 123 3.80 16.26 -0.21
C ASP A 123 4.42 15.56 1.01
N GLN A 124 3.62 14.76 1.74
CA GLN A 124 4.08 13.98 2.89
C GLN A 124 4.76 12.66 2.48
N PHE A 125 4.46 12.17 1.28
CA PHE A 125 4.91 10.85 0.82
C PHE A 125 6.45 10.67 0.79
N PRO A 126 7.27 11.64 0.34
CA PRO A 126 8.72 11.50 0.38
C PRO A 126 9.29 11.30 1.78
N ASP A 127 8.78 12.05 2.77
CA ASP A 127 9.23 11.94 4.16
C ASP A 127 8.78 10.61 4.79
N LEU A 128 7.54 10.19 4.52
CA LEU A 128 7.04 8.86 4.88
C LEU A 128 7.97 7.76 4.34
N MET A 129 8.36 7.84 3.06
CA MET A 129 9.23 6.85 2.44
C MET A 129 10.62 6.82 3.08
N ALA A 130 11.17 7.97 3.48
CA ALA A 130 12.45 8.01 4.21
C ALA A 130 12.36 7.27 5.56
N VAL A 131 11.29 7.50 6.33
CA VAL A 131 11.02 6.78 7.59
C VAL A 131 10.82 5.29 7.34
N ALA A 132 10.03 4.93 6.33
CA ALA A 132 9.77 3.54 5.98
C ALA A 132 11.05 2.79 5.59
N LEU A 133 11.84 3.32 4.64
CA LEU A 133 13.06 2.68 4.13
C LEU A 133 14.14 2.53 5.20
N THR A 134 14.16 3.41 6.21
CA THR A 134 15.07 3.32 7.36
C THR A 134 14.48 2.56 8.55
N ARG A 135 13.25 2.05 8.43
CA ARG A 135 12.52 1.32 9.48
C ARG A 135 12.40 2.08 10.80
N GLN A 136 12.25 3.39 10.68
CA GLN A 136 11.87 4.23 11.81
C GLN A 136 10.38 4.07 12.13
N ASP A 137 9.96 4.58 13.29
CA ASP A 137 8.59 4.43 13.76
C ASP A 137 7.60 5.30 12.96
N ILE A 138 6.76 4.64 12.16
CA ILE A 138 5.73 5.28 11.34
C ILE A 138 4.64 5.92 12.21
N HIS A 139 4.32 5.37 13.38
CA HIS A 139 3.32 5.94 14.28
C HIS A 139 3.83 7.26 14.86
N GLN A 140 5.11 7.32 15.25
CA GLN A 140 5.73 8.54 15.75
C GLN A 140 5.83 9.61 14.65
N TRP A 141 6.23 9.22 13.44
CA TRP A 141 6.27 10.12 12.28
C TRP A 141 4.90 10.72 11.98
N ALA A 142 3.86 9.87 11.94
CA ALA A 142 2.50 10.32 11.66
C ALA A 142 1.98 11.28 12.73
N ALA A 143 2.23 10.99 14.02
CA ALA A 143 1.86 11.88 15.11
C ALA A 143 2.52 13.26 14.99
N SER A 144 3.80 13.30 14.61
CA SER A 144 4.57 14.54 14.41
C SER A 144 4.07 15.37 13.24
N ASN A 145 3.43 14.72 12.26
CA ASN A 145 2.81 15.34 11.09
C ASN A 145 1.30 15.56 11.24
N HIS A 146 0.75 15.37 12.45
CA HIS A 146 -0.68 15.48 12.75
C HIS A 146 -1.59 14.56 11.88
N ILE A 147 -1.06 13.40 11.48
CA ILE A 147 -1.77 12.41 10.69
C ILE A 147 -2.47 11.43 11.65
N ALA A 148 -3.79 11.30 11.50
CA ALA A 148 -4.57 10.33 12.26
C ALA A 148 -4.45 8.93 11.64
N LEU A 149 -4.06 7.95 12.47
CA LEU A 149 -4.10 6.54 12.11
C LEU A 149 -5.46 5.92 12.45
N VAL A 150 -5.89 4.98 11.61
CA VAL A 150 -7.00 4.08 11.94
C VAL A 150 -6.59 3.23 13.15
N ARG A 151 -7.52 3.13 14.11
CA ARG A 151 -7.34 2.34 15.32
C ARG A 151 -7.90 0.93 15.13
N ALA A 152 -7.27 -0.02 15.82
CA ALA A 152 -7.78 -1.38 15.97
C ALA A 152 -9.07 -1.41 16.80
#